data_AF-A0A2S9QQH5-F1
#
_entry.id   AF-A0A2S9QQH5-F1
#
_cell.length_a   1.000
_cell.length_b   1.000
_cell.length_c   1.000
_cell.angle_alpha   90.00
_cell.angle_beta   90.00
_cell.angle_gamma   90.00
#
_symmetry.space_group_name_H-M   'P 1'
#
loop_
_entity.id
_entity.type
_entity.pdbx_description
1 polymer ?
#
loop_
_entity_poly.entity_id
_entity_poly.type
_entity_poly.pdbx_seq_one_letter_code
_entity_poly.pdbx_strand_id
1 'polypeptide(L)'
;MSIAHVLPSREARTEIPKALRRFRAEGAAAEPVVFGSHRRPEAVVIPFELYTSLLPAIEEIEIARIVRERQGEQARPLSEFAAELGLDAADYE
;
A
#
# COMPACT_ATOMS: atom_id res chain seq x y z
N MET A 1 -19.09 -3.46 6.32
CA MET A 1 -18.45 -4.05 5.12
C MET A 1 -18.44 -5.56 5.34
N SER A 2 -19.25 -6.35 4.62
CA SER A 2 -19.21 -7.81 4.83
C SER A 2 -17.89 -8.35 4.29
N ILE A 3 -17.39 -9.44 4.89
CA ILE A 3 -16.20 -10.11 4.40
C ILE A 3 -16.52 -10.62 2.99
N ALA A 4 -15.77 -10.13 1.99
CA ALA A 4 -15.89 -10.59 0.61
C ALA A 4 -15.69 -12.12 0.59
N HIS A 5 -16.52 -12.82 -0.19
CA HIS A 5 -16.43 -14.27 -0.32
C HIS A 5 -15.04 -14.69 -0.81
N VAL A 6 -14.36 -15.55 -0.04
CA VAL A 6 -12.99 -16.00 -0.38
C VAL A 6 -13.05 -17.18 -1.33
N LEU A 7 -12.59 -16.97 -2.55
CA LEU A 7 -12.50 -18.00 -3.59
C LEU A 7 -11.25 -18.88 -3.39
N PRO A 8 -11.33 -20.19 -3.58
CA PRO A 8 -10.15 -21.01 -3.85
C PRO A 8 -9.39 -20.49 -5.07
N SER A 9 -8.05 -20.54 -5.06
CA SER A 9 -7.21 -19.98 -6.14
C SER A 9 -7.56 -20.50 -7.55
N ARG A 10 -8.04 -21.75 -7.65
CA ARG A 10 -8.52 -22.32 -8.92
C ARG A 10 -9.80 -21.66 -9.42
N GLU A 11 -10.71 -21.33 -8.54
CA GLU A 11 -11.98 -20.66 -8.87
C GLU A 11 -11.74 -19.19 -9.21
N ALA A 12 -10.81 -18.53 -8.49
CA ALA A 12 -10.42 -17.16 -8.77
C ALA A 12 -9.94 -16.97 -10.23
N ARG A 13 -9.19 -17.91 -10.79
CA ARG A 13 -8.76 -17.88 -12.20
C ARG A 13 -9.93 -17.75 -13.18
N THR A 14 -11.06 -18.39 -12.87
CA THR A 14 -12.27 -18.37 -13.71
C THR A 14 -13.09 -17.09 -13.49
N GLU A 15 -13.02 -16.52 -12.28
CA GLU A 15 -13.75 -15.30 -11.91
C GLU A 15 -13.06 -14.00 -12.33
N ILE A 16 -11.72 -13.97 -12.46
CA ILE A 16 -10.97 -12.77 -12.83
C ILE A 16 -11.52 -12.09 -14.12
N PRO A 17 -11.78 -12.79 -15.23
CA PRO A 17 -12.34 -12.14 -16.43
C PRO A 17 -13.70 -11.48 -16.21
N LYS A 18 -14.54 -12.02 -15.30
CA LYS A 18 -15.83 -11.43 -14.92
C LYS A 18 -15.60 -10.19 -14.06
N ALA A 19 -14.69 -10.27 -13.10
CA ALA A 19 -14.30 -9.14 -12.27
C ALA A 19 -13.74 -7.98 -13.11
N LEU A 20 -12.90 -8.24 -14.10
CA LEU A 20 -12.39 -7.20 -15.02
C LEU A 20 -13.48 -6.54 -15.87
N ARG A 21 -14.57 -7.24 -16.19
CA ARG A 21 -15.76 -6.61 -16.80
C ARG A 21 -16.47 -5.70 -15.80
N ARG A 22 -16.65 -6.18 -14.57
CA ARG A 22 -17.26 -5.42 -13.47
C ARG A 22 -16.46 -4.14 -13.15
N PHE A 23 -15.15 -4.24 -13.02
CA PHE A 23 -14.27 -3.10 -12.74
C PHE A 23 -14.34 -2.01 -13.81
N ARG A 24 -14.52 -2.39 -15.08
CA ARG A 24 -14.71 -1.43 -16.17
C ARG A 24 -16.06 -0.72 -16.12
N ALA A 25 -17.10 -1.37 -15.59
CA ALA A 25 -18.44 -0.82 -15.50
C ALA A 25 -18.65 0.03 -14.24
N GLU A 26 -18.04 -0.38 -13.11
CA GLU A 26 -18.32 0.15 -11.78
C GLU A 26 -17.15 0.97 -11.19
N GLY A 27 -15.98 0.98 -11.84
CA GLY A 27 -14.81 1.74 -11.40
C GLY A 27 -14.33 1.35 -10.00
N ALA A 28 -13.87 2.33 -9.22
CA ALA A 28 -13.40 2.13 -7.85
C ALA A 28 -14.43 1.51 -6.88
N ALA A 29 -15.73 1.60 -7.18
CA ALA A 29 -16.80 1.05 -6.34
C ALA A 29 -17.04 -0.46 -6.57
N ALA A 30 -16.40 -1.05 -7.57
CA ALA A 30 -16.61 -2.43 -7.92
C ALA A 30 -16.16 -3.40 -6.81
N GLU A 31 -16.93 -4.46 -6.61
CA GLU A 31 -16.64 -5.43 -5.56
C GLU A 31 -15.29 -6.17 -5.81
N PRO A 32 -14.39 -6.23 -4.81
CA PRO A 32 -13.12 -6.95 -4.93
C PRO A 32 -13.27 -8.46 -5.10
N VAL A 33 -12.23 -9.11 -5.62
CA VAL A 33 -12.11 -10.58 -5.60
C VAL A 33 -11.07 -10.97 -4.56
N VAL A 34 -11.47 -11.69 -3.51
CA VAL A 34 -10.55 -12.21 -2.49
C VAL A 34 -10.35 -13.71 -2.73
N PHE A 35 -9.12 -14.19 -2.65
CA PHE A 35 -8.82 -15.59 -2.91
C PHE A 35 -7.63 -16.12 -2.09
N GLY A 36 -7.52 -17.44 -1.99
CA GLY A 36 -6.40 -18.14 -1.37
C GLY A 36 -6.64 -19.62 -1.14
N SER A 37 -5.70 -20.29 -0.44
CA SER A 37 -5.74 -21.73 -0.19
C SER A 37 -6.72 -22.07 0.93
N HIS A 38 -7.43 -23.19 0.81
CA HIS A 38 -8.38 -23.67 1.84
C HIS A 38 -9.40 -22.59 2.30
N ARG A 39 -9.82 -21.70 1.39
CA ARG A 39 -10.71 -20.55 1.68
C ARG A 39 -10.15 -19.56 2.71
N ARG A 40 -8.84 -19.57 2.95
CA ARG A 40 -8.13 -18.54 3.70
C ARG A 40 -7.81 -17.37 2.75
N PRO A 41 -8.07 -16.12 3.14
CA PRO A 41 -7.70 -14.98 2.31
C PRO A 41 -6.16 -14.84 2.26
N GLU A 42 -5.61 -14.83 1.05
CA GLU A 42 -4.16 -14.66 0.80
C GLU A 42 -3.90 -13.48 -0.14
N ALA A 43 -4.81 -13.20 -1.07
CA ALA A 43 -4.69 -12.12 -2.03
C ALA A 43 -6.05 -11.50 -2.36
N VAL A 44 -6.01 -10.27 -2.86
CA VAL A 44 -7.17 -9.53 -3.35
C VAL A 44 -6.86 -8.94 -4.73
N VAL A 45 -7.83 -8.98 -5.63
CA VAL A 45 -7.82 -8.21 -6.88
C VAL A 45 -8.84 -7.08 -6.73
N ILE A 46 -8.38 -5.85 -6.95
CA ILE A 46 -9.18 -4.63 -6.89
C ILE A 46 -9.13 -3.87 -8.22
N PRO A 47 -10.09 -2.95 -8.48
CA PRO A 47 -9.99 -2.00 -9.57
C PRO A 47 -8.69 -1.19 -9.49
N PHE A 48 -8.09 -0.88 -10.64
CA PHE A 48 -6.88 -0.07 -10.68
C PHE A 48 -7.09 1.33 -10.09
N GLU A 49 -8.25 1.93 -10.33
CA GLU A 49 -8.63 3.23 -9.75
C GLU A 49 -8.65 3.18 -8.21
N LEU A 50 -9.18 2.10 -7.62
CA LEU A 50 -9.15 1.89 -6.18
C LEU A 50 -7.72 1.66 -5.68
N TYR A 51 -6.89 0.93 -6.43
CA TYR A 51 -5.47 0.78 -6.07
C TYR A 51 -4.76 2.15 -6.03
N THR A 52 -4.99 3.00 -7.03
CA THR A 52 -4.36 4.32 -7.09
C THR A 52 -4.82 5.25 -5.95
N SER A 53 -6.07 5.17 -5.52
CA SER A 53 -6.54 5.96 -4.37
C SER A 53 -6.00 5.46 -3.03
N LEU A 54 -5.57 4.20 -2.96
CA LEU A 54 -4.94 3.62 -1.77
C LEU A 54 -3.43 3.87 -1.67
N LEU A 55 -2.75 4.24 -2.77
CA LEU A 55 -1.30 4.47 -2.77
C LEU A 55 -0.82 5.42 -1.66
N PRO A 56 -1.44 6.58 -1.41
CA PRO A 56 -0.99 7.47 -0.34
C PRO A 56 -1.09 6.84 1.06
N ALA A 57 -2.11 6.01 1.29
CA ALA A 57 -2.27 5.31 2.57
C ALA A 57 -1.26 4.17 2.74
N ILE A 58 -0.89 3.50 1.65
CA ILE A 58 0.17 2.48 1.64
C ILE A 58 1.52 3.15 1.96
N GLU A 59 1.83 4.28 1.32
CA GLU A 59 3.05 5.06 1.58
C GLU A 59 3.14 5.50 3.04
N GLU A 60 2.05 5.99 3.62
CA GLU A 60 2.01 6.40 5.03
C GLU A 60 2.35 5.24 5.99
N ILE A 61 1.85 4.03 5.71
CA ILE A 61 2.17 2.84 6.52
C ILE A 61 3.67 2.51 6.46
N GLU A 62 4.27 2.63 5.28
CA GLU A 62 5.70 2.40 5.08
C GLU A 62 6.56 3.45 5.79
N ILE A 63 6.20 4.73 5.67
CA ILE A 63 6.88 5.83 6.36
C ILE A 63 6.77 5.67 7.87
N ALA A 64 5.57 5.38 8.38
CA ALA A 64 5.35 5.22 9.82
C ALA A 64 6.19 4.09 10.40
N ARG A 65 6.49 3.03 9.63
CA ARG A 65 7.41 1.97 10.04
C ARG A 65 8.84 2.51 10.19
N ILE A 66 9.36 3.22 9.18
CA ILE A 66 10.71 3.80 9.22
C ILE A 66 10.84 4.79 10.37
N VAL A 67 9.83 5.64 10.57
CA VAL A 67 9.83 6.62 11.68
C VAL A 67 9.90 5.91 13.03
N ARG A 68 9.10 4.85 13.25
CA ARG A 68 9.15 4.07 14.50
C ARG A 68 10.51 3.42 14.73
N GLU A 69 11.13 2.89 13.68
CA GLU A 69 12.49 2.31 13.76
C GLU A 69 13.52 3.36 14.21
N ARG A 70 13.37 4.62 13.74
CA ARG A 70 14.27 5.74 14.08
C ARG A 70 13.94 6.48 15.37
N GLN A 71 12.77 6.28 15.98
CA GLN A 71 12.36 7.00 17.19
C GLN A 71 13.26 6.72 18.42
N GLY A 72 14.07 5.67 18.38
CA GLY A 72 15.10 5.39 19.39
C GLY A 72 16.48 5.99 19.08
N GLU A 73 16.66 6.60 17.91
CA GLU A 73 17.93 7.24 17.52
C GLU A 73 18.02 8.65 18.15
N GLN A 74 19.23 9.01 18.58
CA GLN A 74 19.45 10.31 19.18
C GLN A 74 19.38 11.39 18.09
N ALA A 75 18.46 12.35 18.25
CA ALA A 75 18.41 13.50 17.36
C ALA A 75 19.74 14.27 17.42
N ARG A 76 20.29 14.62 16.25
CA ARG A 76 21.51 15.41 16.14
C ARG A 76 21.25 16.76 15.46
N PRO A 77 21.99 17.82 15.81
CA PRO A 77 21.88 19.12 15.17
C PRO A 77 22.11 19.03 13.65
N LEU A 78 21.33 19.79 12.87
CA LEU A 78 21.48 19.88 11.42
C LEU A 78 22.88 20.39 11.03
N SER A 79 23.43 21.35 11.79
CA SER A 79 24.77 21.90 11.57
C SER A 79 25.89 20.87 11.70
N GLU A 80 25.76 19.94 12.64
CA GLU A 80 26.72 18.84 12.83
C GLU A 80 26.69 17.89 11.62
N PHE A 81 25.48 17.52 11.16
CA PHE A 81 25.34 16.67 9.99
C PHE A 81 25.78 17.35 8.68
N ALA A 82 25.45 18.62 8.50
CA ALA A 82 25.86 19.39 7.33
C ALA A 82 27.39 19.47 7.24
N ALA A 83 28.06 19.75 8.38
CA ALA A 83 29.51 19.77 8.46
C ALA A 83 30.17 18.42 8.10
N GLU A 84 29.59 17.29 8.51
CA GLU A 84 30.06 15.93 8.11
C GLU A 84 30.04 15.72 6.59
N LEU A 85 29.07 16.33 5.90
CA LEU A 85 28.91 16.23 4.45
C LEU A 85 29.69 17.30 3.68
N GLY A 86 30.38 18.21 4.38
CA GLY A 86 31.07 19.35 3.78
C GLY A 86 30.12 20.43 3.26
N LEU A 87 28.90 20.48 3.81
CA LEU A 87 27.86 21.47 3.48
C LEU A 87 27.80 22.53 4.58
N ASP A 88 27.53 23.79 4.21
CA ASP A 88 27.19 24.83 5.16
C ASP A 88 25.66 24.84 5.39
N ALA A 89 25.23 24.75 6.64
CA ALA A 89 23.81 24.79 6.98
C ALA A 89 23.18 26.15 6.67
N ALA A 90 23.98 27.23 6.69
CA ALA A 90 23.52 28.58 6.39
C ALA A 90 23.10 28.77 4.91
N ASP A 91 23.49 27.87 4.02
CA ASP A 91 23.08 27.90 2.59
C ASP A 91 21.61 27.46 2.38
N TYR A 92 20.96 26.93 3.42
CA TYR A 92 19.63 26.32 3.35
C TYR A 92 18.62 26.94 4.34
N GLU A 93 18.98 28.02 5.04
CA GLU A 93 18.10 28.85 5.87
C GLU A 93 17.52 30.04 5.08
#